data_AF-A0A9P9IA68-F1
#
_entry.id   AF-A0A9P9IA68-F1
#
_cell.length_a   1.000
_cell.length_b   1.000
_cell.length_c   1.000
_cell.angle_alpha   90.00
_cell.angle_beta   90.00
_cell.angle_gamma   90.00
#
_symmetry.space_group_name_H-M   'P 1'
#
loop_
_entity.id
_entity.type
_entity.pdbx_description
1 polymer ?
#
loop_
_entity_poly.entity_id
_entity_poly.type
_entity_poly.pdbx_seq_one_letter_code
_entity_poly.pdbx_strand_id
1 'polypeptide(L)'
;MTFVGPDHMSNNDAGLSTTNSTLYPSHATQALEHHSINVPCTDIIAANDDFKFESRAEVVEDRSRQPKHESNDSTRLRCEYHGCTSRRTFRRKYELQRHMKNHTATRIPCVFPDCYKSFYRQDKLKDHVQKHHVDDSEPVACPRPSCDFGPVEWDLLKLHIRNHSRHTIIELVTFQLIKERHCPVTSCNQVVDVSGLRKHLESHNAVELRCCQNSILDSGYDSNTLNIICPVCRHQFMKRDDWIDHLTNDHLVTDSVHYQAICTQLKSAVLAWRTCYPWEKWSVEDFPHHELVQCNHCSEMMHCHDDSYKHHLSLFRDPEEIRPYRRAILALWPEFGSHPVFNDVLPRKEMRHYTRSA
;
A
#
# COMPACT_ATOMS: atom_id res chain seq x y z
N MET A 1 -60.28 18.72 12.24
CA MET A 1 -60.34 18.96 10.78
C MET A 1 -59.79 17.73 10.09
N THR A 2 -60.63 17.08 9.27
CA THR A 2 -60.33 16.19 8.10
C THR A 2 -59.28 15.06 8.30
N PHE A 3 -59.67 13.78 8.44
CA PHE A 3 -59.84 12.75 7.36
C PHE A 3 -58.70 12.76 6.32
N VAL A 4 -58.00 11.64 6.05
CA VAL A 4 -58.33 10.61 5.02
C VAL A 4 -57.33 9.42 5.15
N GLY A 5 -57.80 8.15 5.12
CA GLY A 5 -57.04 6.94 4.68
C GLY A 5 -57.45 6.56 3.23
N PRO A 6 -57.35 5.33 2.68
CA PRO A 6 -56.64 4.08 3.02
C PRO A 6 -56.03 3.38 1.75
N ASP A 7 -55.99 2.03 1.71
CA ASP A 7 -55.91 1.08 0.56
C ASP A 7 -54.53 0.54 0.11
N HIS A 8 -54.31 -0.71 -0.35
CA HIS A 8 -54.95 -2.05 -0.26
C HIS A 8 -54.07 -3.03 -1.12
N MET A 9 -54.04 -4.35 -0.77
CA MET A 9 -53.73 -5.55 -1.62
C MET A 9 -52.29 -5.81 -2.17
N SER A 10 -51.80 -7.03 -2.49
CA SER A 10 -52.08 -8.47 -2.22
C SER A 10 -51.16 -9.33 -3.14
N ASN A 11 -51.00 -10.64 -2.81
CA ASN A 11 -50.66 -11.83 -3.67
C ASN A 11 -49.17 -12.29 -3.78
N ASN A 12 -48.77 -13.47 -3.27
CA ASN A 12 -48.92 -14.89 -3.77
C ASN A 12 -47.86 -15.24 -4.85
N ASP A 13 -47.23 -16.42 -5.06
CA ASP A 13 -47.32 -17.84 -4.65
C ASP A 13 -45.96 -18.52 -5.07
N ALA A 14 -45.33 -19.43 -4.32
CA ALA A 14 -45.36 -20.92 -4.37
C ALA A 14 -44.37 -21.67 -5.33
N GLY A 15 -43.62 -22.64 -4.74
CA GLY A 15 -43.15 -23.94 -5.31
C GLY A 15 -41.99 -23.95 -6.33
N LEU A 16 -41.24 -25.04 -6.60
CA LEU A 16 -40.86 -26.29 -5.92
C LEU A 16 -39.83 -26.99 -6.86
N SER A 17 -39.03 -27.95 -6.33
CA SER A 17 -38.48 -29.15 -7.02
C SER A 17 -37.09 -29.16 -7.71
N THR A 18 -36.15 -29.86 -7.04
CA THR A 18 -35.34 -31.05 -7.46
C THR A 18 -34.56 -31.10 -8.79
N THR A 19 -33.29 -31.56 -8.73
CA THR A 19 -32.83 -32.92 -9.18
C THR A 19 -31.31 -33.16 -8.95
N ASN A 20 -30.97 -34.32 -8.36
CA ASN A 20 -29.92 -35.35 -8.63
C ASN A 20 -28.67 -35.03 -9.50
N SER A 21 -27.54 -35.74 -9.50
CA SER A 21 -26.80 -36.76 -8.72
C SER A 21 -25.73 -37.30 -9.69
N THR A 22 -24.47 -37.54 -9.27
CA THR A 22 -23.48 -38.56 -9.76
C THR A 22 -22.07 -38.18 -9.26
N LEU A 23 -21.38 -38.89 -8.34
CA LEU A 23 -20.72 -40.21 -8.34
C LEU A 23 -19.28 -40.28 -8.97
N TYR A 24 -18.27 -40.36 -8.06
CA TYR A 24 -16.91 -41.00 -8.11
C TYR A 24 -15.83 -40.53 -9.12
N PRO A 25 -14.50 -40.84 -8.92
CA PRO A 25 -13.82 -41.55 -7.81
C PRO A 25 -12.55 -40.91 -7.21
N SER A 26 -12.17 -41.48 -6.07
CA SER A 26 -10.90 -41.39 -5.33
C SER A 26 -9.66 -41.80 -6.13
N HIS A 27 -8.57 -41.03 -6.02
CA HIS A 27 -7.21 -41.54 -6.22
C HIS A 27 -6.27 -41.03 -5.13
N ALA A 28 -5.61 -41.98 -4.48
CA ALA A 28 -4.61 -41.82 -3.44
C ALA A 28 -3.25 -41.43 -4.04
N THR A 29 -2.50 -40.59 -3.31
CA THR A 29 -1.05 -40.39 -3.45
C THR A 29 -0.51 -40.02 -2.07
N GLN A 30 0.00 -41.01 -1.32
CA GLN A 30 1.42 -41.25 -1.09
C GLN A 30 2.21 -40.04 -0.55
N ALA A 31 2.60 -40.19 0.72
CA ALA A 31 3.55 -39.36 1.43
C ALA A 31 4.93 -39.44 0.77
N LEU A 32 5.57 -38.28 0.58
CA LEU A 32 7.01 -38.17 0.37
C LEU A 32 7.55 -37.01 1.22
N GLU A 33 8.64 -37.32 1.90
CA GLU A 33 9.24 -36.63 3.02
C GLU A 33 9.90 -35.30 2.60
N HIS A 34 9.68 -34.24 3.40
CA HIS A 34 10.37 -32.97 3.23
C HIS A 34 11.72 -32.98 3.97
N HIS A 35 12.81 -33.06 3.22
CA HIS A 35 14.13 -32.67 3.74
C HIS A 35 14.20 -31.14 3.88
N SER A 36 14.32 -30.69 5.12
CA SER A 36 14.60 -29.29 5.46
C SER A 36 16.04 -28.95 5.10
N ILE A 37 16.25 -27.88 4.31
CA ILE A 37 17.55 -27.20 4.25
C ILE A 37 17.32 -25.75 4.67
N ASN A 38 17.89 -25.43 5.81
CA ASN A 38 17.93 -24.15 6.47
C ASN A 38 19.17 -23.40 5.96
N VAL A 39 19.04 -22.18 5.43
CA VAL A 39 20.20 -21.32 5.14
C VAL A 39 19.92 -19.89 5.63
N PRO A 40 20.72 -19.37 6.57
CA PRO A 40 20.59 -18.00 7.09
C PRO A 40 21.26 -16.99 6.15
N CYS A 41 20.74 -15.78 6.10
CA CYS A 41 21.30 -14.67 5.33
C CYS A 41 21.67 -13.55 6.29
N THR A 42 22.97 -13.30 6.47
CA THR A 42 23.51 -12.13 7.17
C THR A 42 24.48 -11.40 6.24
N ASP A 43 24.27 -10.08 6.20
CA ASP A 43 25.22 -8.99 5.96
C ASP A 43 25.90 -8.85 4.59
N ILE A 44 25.44 -7.87 3.79
CA ILE A 44 26.30 -6.80 3.19
C ILE A 44 25.45 -5.53 2.93
N ILE A 45 25.53 -4.52 3.80
CA ILE A 45 25.44 -3.09 3.41
C ILE A 45 26.46 -2.30 4.24
N ALA A 46 27.42 -1.67 3.56
CA ALA A 46 28.08 -0.46 4.04
C ALA A 46 28.22 0.51 2.86
N ALA A 47 27.50 1.63 2.98
CA ALA A 47 27.65 2.90 2.27
C ALA A 47 29.05 3.52 2.53
N ASN A 48 29.59 4.55 1.88
CA ASN A 48 29.30 5.47 0.78
C ASN A 48 30.67 6.14 0.48
N ASP A 49 30.86 6.78 -0.67
CA ASP A 49 31.57 8.08 -0.68
C ASP A 49 31.28 8.87 -1.97
N ASP A 50 30.94 10.12 -1.71
CA ASP A 50 30.78 11.32 -2.54
C ASP A 50 31.10 11.26 -4.05
N PHE A 51 30.06 11.46 -4.86
CA PHE A 51 30.22 11.98 -6.22
C PHE A 51 29.24 13.13 -6.49
N LYS A 52 29.78 14.36 -6.54
CA LYS A 52 29.09 15.55 -7.05
C LYS A 52 29.22 15.61 -8.57
N PHE A 53 28.10 15.65 -9.27
CA PHE A 53 28.07 15.90 -10.71
C PHE A 53 27.87 17.40 -10.98
N GLU A 54 28.88 18.06 -11.55
CA GLU A 54 28.78 19.42 -12.08
C GLU A 54 28.72 19.36 -13.62
N SER A 55 27.65 19.91 -14.19
CA SER A 55 27.46 20.01 -15.63
C SER A 55 28.16 21.26 -16.17
N ARG A 56 29.21 21.08 -16.98
CA ARG A 56 29.78 22.14 -17.85
C ARG A 56 29.65 21.71 -19.32
N ALA A 57 28.42 21.73 -19.83
CA ALA A 57 28.19 21.54 -21.25
C ALA A 57 28.43 22.85 -22.01
N GLU A 58 29.46 22.88 -22.86
CA GLU A 58 29.59 23.88 -23.91
C GLU A 58 28.87 23.39 -25.17
N VAL A 59 28.09 24.28 -25.79
CA VAL A 59 27.39 24.00 -27.04
C VAL A 59 28.40 24.02 -28.19
N VAL A 60 28.71 22.86 -28.75
CA VAL A 60 29.47 22.75 -30.00
C VAL A 60 28.48 22.65 -31.16
N GLU A 61 28.60 23.57 -32.13
CA GLU A 61 27.75 23.63 -33.31
C GLU A 61 27.88 22.40 -34.22
N ASP A 62 26.74 22.05 -34.82
CA ASP A 62 26.52 20.94 -35.75
C ASP A 62 27.39 21.06 -37.00
N ARG A 63 28.36 20.16 -37.12
CA ARG A 63 29.12 19.92 -38.35
C ARG A 63 29.08 18.45 -38.73
N SER A 64 28.23 18.21 -39.73
CA SER A 64 28.43 17.28 -40.85
C SER A 64 28.52 15.77 -40.54
N ARG A 65 27.43 15.09 -40.90
CA ARG A 65 27.34 13.75 -41.51
C ARG A 65 28.69 13.02 -41.69
N GLN A 66 28.92 12.02 -40.84
CA GLN A 66 29.84 10.90 -41.11
C GLN A 66 29.17 9.56 -40.77
N PRO A 67 29.61 8.46 -41.41
CA PRO A 67 28.80 7.25 -41.62
C PRO A 67 28.64 6.41 -40.35
N LYS A 68 27.54 5.64 -40.29
CA LYS A 68 27.23 4.65 -39.26
C LYS A 68 28.45 3.74 -39.01
N HIS A 69 29.10 3.91 -37.86
CA HIS A 69 30.05 2.95 -37.35
C HIS A 69 29.27 1.66 -37.03
N GLU A 70 29.56 0.58 -37.75
CA GLU A 70 29.04 -0.75 -37.47
C GLU A 70 29.39 -1.12 -36.03
N SER A 71 28.35 -1.23 -35.19
CA SER A 71 28.51 -1.68 -33.82
C SER A 71 28.74 -3.18 -33.83
N ASN A 72 29.96 -3.58 -33.48
CA ASN A 72 30.42 -4.89 -33.06
C ASN A 72 29.27 -5.89 -32.70
N ASP A 73 29.02 -6.86 -33.60
CA ASP A 73 28.00 -7.91 -33.51
C ASP A 73 28.45 -9.07 -32.59
N SER A 74 29.03 -8.78 -31.43
CA SER A 74 29.77 -9.78 -30.64
C SER A 74 29.24 -10.11 -29.25
N THR A 75 28.04 -9.70 -28.84
CA THR A 75 27.43 -10.19 -27.57
C THR A 75 25.88 -10.23 -27.56
N ARG A 76 25.25 -10.70 -28.64
CA ARG A 76 23.81 -11.04 -28.60
C ARG A 76 23.61 -12.32 -27.80
N LEU A 77 23.09 -12.21 -26.58
CA LEU A 77 22.86 -13.33 -25.66
C LEU A 77 21.60 -14.10 -26.06
N ARG A 78 21.62 -15.43 -25.99
CA ARG A 78 20.47 -16.30 -26.29
C ARG A 78 20.06 -17.11 -25.07
N CYS A 79 18.82 -17.58 -25.08
CA CYS A 79 18.36 -18.54 -24.10
C CYS A 79 18.87 -19.93 -24.47
N GLU A 80 19.57 -20.58 -23.53
CA GLU A 80 20.10 -21.94 -23.69
C GLU A 80 19.23 -22.99 -22.96
N TYR A 81 18.05 -22.59 -22.46
CA TYR A 81 17.16 -23.50 -21.75
C TYR A 81 16.59 -24.56 -22.71
N HIS A 82 16.74 -25.83 -22.33
CA HIS A 82 16.28 -26.97 -23.14
C HIS A 82 14.77 -26.87 -23.41
N GLY A 83 14.39 -26.92 -24.70
CA GLY A 83 12.99 -26.81 -25.13
C GLY A 83 12.44 -25.38 -25.21
N CYS A 84 13.26 -24.35 -24.95
CA CYS A 84 12.85 -22.96 -25.16
C CYS A 84 12.66 -22.65 -26.65
N THR A 85 11.46 -22.26 -27.05
CA THR A 85 11.11 -21.90 -28.44
C THR A 85 11.41 -20.44 -28.81
N SER A 86 11.90 -19.64 -27.85
CA SER A 86 12.17 -18.22 -28.06
C SER A 86 13.38 -18.01 -28.95
N ARG A 87 13.16 -17.54 -30.18
CA ARG A 87 14.21 -17.09 -31.12
C ARG A 87 14.79 -15.70 -30.79
N ARG A 88 14.34 -15.09 -29.69
CA ARG A 88 14.73 -13.74 -29.29
C ARG A 88 16.18 -13.71 -28.83
N THR A 89 16.96 -12.78 -29.38
CA THR A 89 18.30 -12.45 -28.92
C THR A 89 18.21 -11.25 -27.98
N PHE A 90 18.97 -11.30 -26.89
CA PHE A 90 19.00 -10.28 -25.85
C PHE A 90 20.28 -9.47 -25.97
N ARG A 91 20.16 -8.15 -25.90
CA ARG A 91 21.32 -7.26 -26.01
C ARG A 91 22.07 -7.12 -24.69
N ARG A 92 21.40 -7.41 -23.57
CA ARG A 92 21.93 -7.21 -22.22
C ARG A 92 21.68 -8.44 -21.34
N LYS A 93 22.63 -8.71 -20.43
CA LYS A 93 22.55 -9.83 -19.48
C LYS A 93 21.30 -9.80 -18.61
N TYR A 94 20.87 -8.61 -18.15
CA TYR A 94 19.66 -8.47 -17.34
C TYR A 94 18.40 -8.89 -18.11
N GLU A 95 18.34 -8.65 -19.43
CA GLU A 95 17.18 -9.00 -20.26
C GLU A 95 17.08 -10.52 -20.44
N LEU A 96 18.23 -11.18 -20.65
CA LEU A 96 18.31 -12.64 -20.68
C LEU A 96 17.95 -13.24 -19.30
N GLN A 97 18.51 -12.72 -18.21
CA GLN A 97 18.15 -13.18 -16.85
C GLN A 97 16.65 -13.04 -16.58
N ARG A 98 16.05 -11.93 -16.99
CA ARG A 98 14.59 -11.73 -16.90
C ARG A 98 13.81 -12.76 -17.73
N HIS A 99 14.31 -13.12 -18.92
CA HIS A 99 13.70 -14.19 -19.72
C HIS A 99 13.87 -15.57 -19.07
N MET A 100 15.03 -15.86 -18.48
CA MET A 100 15.30 -17.13 -17.80
C MET A 100 14.35 -17.37 -16.62
N LYS A 101 13.85 -16.31 -15.97
CA LYS A 101 12.78 -16.42 -14.96
C LYS A 101 11.50 -17.07 -15.52
N ASN A 102 11.20 -16.98 -16.81
CA ASN A 102 10.03 -17.67 -17.37
C ASN A 102 10.19 -19.20 -17.37
N HIS A 103 11.43 -19.70 -17.30
CA HIS A 103 11.73 -21.13 -17.26
C HIS A 103 11.84 -21.67 -15.84
N THR A 104 12.37 -20.86 -14.92
CA THR A 104 12.68 -21.29 -13.55
C THR A 104 11.67 -20.82 -12.51
N ALA A 105 10.88 -19.77 -12.78
CA ALA A 105 9.95 -19.24 -11.80
C ALA A 105 8.62 -20.00 -11.82
N THR A 106 8.20 -20.43 -10.64
CA THR A 106 6.82 -20.83 -10.38
C THR A 106 5.89 -19.68 -10.75
N ARG A 107 4.82 -19.98 -11.49
CA ARG A 107 3.81 -18.97 -11.83
C ARG A 107 3.16 -18.48 -10.53
N ILE A 108 2.98 -17.17 -10.45
CA ILE A 108 2.35 -16.48 -9.34
C ILE A 108 0.86 -16.38 -9.68
N PRO A 109 -0.03 -17.16 -9.04
CA PRO A 109 -1.46 -17.11 -9.32
C PRO A 109 -2.08 -15.81 -8.79
N CYS A 110 -3.13 -15.35 -9.46
CA CYS A 110 -4.08 -14.42 -8.87
C CYS A 110 -4.86 -15.15 -7.76
N VAL A 111 -5.15 -14.43 -6.69
CA VAL A 111 -5.83 -14.93 -5.49
C VAL A 111 -7.30 -14.52 -5.41
N PHE A 112 -7.73 -13.61 -6.29
CA PHE A 112 -9.10 -13.12 -6.25
C PHE A 112 -10.05 -14.25 -6.64
N PRO A 113 -11.22 -14.34 -5.98
CA PRO A 113 -12.25 -15.30 -6.34
C PRO A 113 -12.52 -15.25 -7.86
N ASP A 114 -12.71 -16.43 -8.44
CA ASP A 114 -12.99 -16.60 -9.88
C ASP A 114 -11.92 -16.07 -10.85
N CYS A 115 -10.71 -15.76 -10.36
CA CYS A 115 -9.58 -15.38 -11.20
C CYS A 115 -8.52 -16.48 -11.33
N TYR A 116 -8.51 -17.16 -12.47
CA TYR A 116 -7.56 -18.25 -12.74
C TYR A 116 -6.26 -17.79 -13.43
N LYS A 117 -6.00 -16.47 -13.53
CA LYS A 117 -4.80 -15.95 -14.20
C LYS A 117 -3.56 -16.14 -13.34
N SER A 118 -2.42 -16.43 -13.98
CA SER A 118 -1.12 -16.56 -13.30
C SER A 118 0.01 -15.92 -14.10
N PHE A 119 0.99 -15.35 -13.40
CA PHE A 119 2.03 -14.50 -13.97
C PHE A 119 3.42 -14.95 -13.52
N TYR A 120 4.42 -14.85 -14.39
CA TYR A 120 5.82 -15.16 -14.04
C TYR A 120 6.53 -14.02 -13.30
N ARG A 121 5.88 -12.86 -13.17
CA ARG A 121 6.47 -11.64 -12.61
C ARG A 121 5.47 -10.88 -11.74
N GLN A 122 5.97 -10.33 -10.63
CA GLN A 122 5.18 -9.56 -9.67
C GLN A 122 4.61 -8.27 -10.25
N ASP A 123 5.35 -7.54 -11.10
CA ASP A 123 4.85 -6.33 -11.76
C ASP A 123 3.64 -6.61 -12.66
N LYS A 124 3.62 -7.79 -13.30
CA LYS A 124 2.49 -8.19 -14.14
C LYS A 124 1.28 -8.66 -13.37
N LEU A 125 1.48 -9.26 -12.19
CA LEU A 125 0.39 -9.51 -11.28
C LEU A 125 -0.17 -8.20 -10.71
N LYS A 126 0.68 -7.23 -10.34
CA LYS A 126 0.28 -5.90 -9.88
C LYS A 126 -0.58 -5.18 -10.93
N ASP A 127 -0.08 -5.10 -12.17
CA ASP A 127 -0.81 -4.52 -13.32
C ASP A 127 -2.16 -5.22 -13.52
N HIS A 128 -2.21 -6.55 -13.36
CA HIS A 128 -3.44 -7.33 -13.53
C HIS A 128 -4.45 -7.04 -12.43
N VAL A 129 -4.03 -7.07 -11.16
CA VAL A 129 -4.90 -6.76 -10.01
C VAL A 129 -5.48 -5.37 -10.17
N GLN A 130 -4.63 -4.36 -10.43
CA GLN A 130 -5.05 -2.98 -10.59
C GLN A 130 -6.04 -2.73 -11.74
N LYS A 131 -6.09 -3.60 -12.76
CA LYS A 131 -6.96 -3.43 -13.93
C LYS A 131 -8.23 -4.26 -13.89
N HIS A 132 -8.22 -5.38 -13.17
CA HIS A 132 -9.28 -6.38 -13.23
C HIS A 132 -9.97 -6.62 -11.88
N HIS A 133 -9.32 -6.26 -10.78
CA HIS A 133 -9.83 -6.48 -9.42
C HIS A 133 -9.97 -5.19 -8.62
N VAL A 134 -9.54 -4.07 -9.21
CA VAL A 134 -9.64 -2.74 -8.63
C VAL A 134 -10.65 -1.97 -9.44
N ASP A 135 -11.89 -2.04 -8.98
CA ASP A 135 -12.92 -1.08 -9.34
C ASP A 135 -13.23 -0.28 -8.07
N ASP A 136 -12.92 1.02 -8.07
CA ASP A 136 -13.13 1.89 -6.90
C ASP A 136 -14.63 2.08 -6.59
N SER A 137 -15.53 1.66 -7.50
CA SER A 137 -16.97 1.75 -7.34
C SER A 137 -17.61 0.56 -6.61
N GLU A 138 -16.94 -0.60 -6.56
CA GLU A 138 -17.50 -1.81 -5.96
C GLU A 138 -16.70 -2.27 -4.73
N PRO A 139 -17.34 -2.41 -3.55
CA PRO A 139 -16.70 -3.00 -2.38
C PRO A 139 -16.24 -4.45 -2.65
N VAL A 140 -15.00 -4.76 -2.28
CA VAL A 140 -14.39 -6.08 -2.52
C VAL A 140 -14.04 -6.74 -1.18
N ALA A 141 -14.19 -8.06 -1.11
CA ALA A 141 -13.81 -8.85 0.05
C ALA A 141 -12.33 -9.25 0.03
N CYS A 142 -11.77 -9.57 1.20
CA CYS A 142 -10.41 -10.07 1.31
C CYS A 142 -10.26 -11.39 0.52
N PRO A 143 -9.34 -11.48 -0.46
CA PRO A 143 -9.17 -12.68 -1.26
C PRO A 143 -8.40 -13.80 -0.52
N ARG A 144 -8.08 -13.61 0.76
CA ARG A 144 -7.37 -14.62 1.56
C ARG A 144 -8.35 -15.72 1.98
N PRO A 145 -8.07 -17.01 1.69
CA PRO A 145 -8.99 -18.12 1.98
C PRO A 145 -9.41 -18.27 3.45
N SER A 146 -8.62 -17.74 4.39
CA SER A 146 -8.87 -17.81 5.83
C SER A 146 -9.34 -16.47 6.42
N CYS A 147 -9.80 -15.54 5.58
CA CYS A 147 -10.23 -14.22 6.02
C CYS A 147 -11.57 -13.83 5.42
N ASP A 148 -12.56 -13.68 6.29
CA ASP A 148 -13.92 -13.30 5.92
C ASP A 148 -14.14 -11.78 6.02
N PHE A 149 -13.07 -10.99 5.95
CA PHE A 149 -13.17 -9.53 6.07
C PHE A 149 -13.62 -8.90 4.75
N GLY A 150 -14.58 -7.97 4.84
CA GLY A 150 -15.18 -7.28 3.70
C GLY A 150 -16.66 -7.65 3.51
N PRO A 151 -17.32 -7.13 2.46
CA PRO A 151 -16.78 -6.29 1.39
C PRO A 151 -16.55 -4.84 1.82
N VAL A 152 -15.43 -4.24 1.42
CA VAL A 152 -15.07 -2.83 1.70
C VAL A 152 -14.41 -2.17 0.49
N GLU A 153 -14.31 -0.85 0.47
CA GLU A 153 -13.65 -0.14 -0.62
C GLU A 153 -12.15 -0.47 -0.69
N TRP A 154 -11.61 -0.41 -1.90
CA TRP A 154 -10.26 -0.89 -2.22
C TRP A 154 -9.15 -0.30 -1.33
N ASP A 155 -9.20 1.00 -1.02
CA ASP A 155 -8.19 1.65 -0.17
C ASP A 155 -8.17 1.09 1.27
N LEU A 156 -9.34 0.72 1.81
CA LEU A 156 -9.43 0.08 3.13
C LEU A 156 -9.01 -1.40 3.05
N LEU A 157 -9.32 -2.07 1.95
CA LEU A 157 -8.89 -3.45 1.72
C LEU A 157 -7.36 -3.55 1.58
N LYS A 158 -6.69 -2.59 0.93
CA LYS A 158 -5.22 -2.53 0.89
C LYS A 158 -4.62 -2.49 2.29
N LEU A 159 -5.19 -1.66 3.18
CA LEU A 159 -4.77 -1.56 4.58
C LEU A 159 -4.99 -2.88 5.33
N HIS A 160 -6.16 -3.48 5.17
CA HIS A 160 -6.47 -4.77 5.75
C HIS A 160 -5.44 -5.83 5.35
N ILE A 161 -5.23 -6.00 4.04
CA ILE A 161 -4.35 -7.05 3.50
C ILE A 161 -2.93 -6.87 4.00
N ARG A 162 -2.40 -5.63 4.04
CA ARG A 162 -1.05 -5.32 4.55
C ARG A 162 -0.79 -5.86 5.96
N ASN A 163 -1.83 -5.95 6.79
CA ASN A 163 -1.70 -6.33 8.20
C ASN A 163 -1.86 -7.82 8.47
N HIS A 164 -1.94 -8.64 7.41
CA HIS A 164 -1.87 -10.08 7.56
C HIS A 164 -0.45 -10.53 7.96
N SER A 165 -0.36 -11.50 8.87
CA SER A 165 0.88 -11.94 9.52
C SER A 165 1.76 -12.88 8.67
N ARG A 166 1.34 -13.18 7.45
CA ARG A 166 2.01 -14.13 6.55
C ARG A 166 2.12 -13.46 5.21
N HIS A 167 3.34 -13.11 4.80
CA HIS A 167 3.71 -12.51 3.51
C HIS A 167 3.03 -13.20 2.32
N THR A 168 1.75 -12.90 2.10
CA THR A 168 1.07 -13.33 0.91
C THR A 168 1.63 -12.52 -0.25
N ILE A 169 1.62 -13.11 -1.44
CA ILE A 169 1.95 -12.39 -2.68
C ILE A 169 1.13 -11.09 -2.80
N ILE A 170 -0.08 -11.09 -2.25
CA ILE A 170 -1.00 -9.95 -2.25
C ILE A 170 -0.45 -8.81 -1.43
N GLU A 171 0.04 -9.07 -0.20
CA GLU A 171 0.66 -8.06 0.67
C GLU A 171 1.82 -7.34 -0.01
N LEU A 172 2.69 -8.09 -0.69
CA LEU A 172 3.83 -7.51 -1.41
C LEU A 172 3.40 -6.64 -2.60
N VAL A 173 2.25 -6.95 -3.19
CA VAL A 173 1.68 -6.18 -4.31
C VAL A 173 0.89 -4.98 -3.81
N THR A 174 0.13 -5.11 -2.72
CA THR A 174 -0.75 -4.05 -2.18
C THR A 174 0.00 -3.01 -1.35
N PHE A 175 1.10 -3.37 -0.68
CA PHE A 175 1.92 -2.42 0.07
C PHE A 175 2.38 -1.24 -0.79
N GLN A 176 2.88 -1.56 -2.00
CA GLN A 176 3.35 -0.55 -2.95
C GLN A 176 2.19 0.32 -3.50
N LEU A 177 0.95 -0.19 -3.50
CA LEU A 177 -0.23 0.48 -4.06
C LEU A 177 -0.88 1.51 -3.12
N ILE A 178 -0.50 1.58 -1.84
CA ILE A 178 -1.04 2.59 -0.91
C ILE A 178 -0.27 3.92 -1.09
N LYS A 179 1.05 3.83 -1.32
CA LYS A 179 1.92 5.00 -1.50
C LYS A 179 1.92 5.57 -2.91
N GLU A 180 1.43 4.82 -3.89
CA GLU A 180 1.39 5.21 -5.29
C GLU A 180 -0.04 5.56 -5.73
N ARG A 181 -0.19 6.61 -6.53
CA ARG A 181 -1.48 7.02 -7.12
C ARG A 181 -1.31 7.42 -8.57
N HIS A 182 -2.36 7.24 -9.36
CA HIS A 182 -2.40 7.77 -10.71
C HIS A 182 -2.57 9.29 -10.64
N CYS A 183 -1.94 10.01 -11.58
CA CYS A 183 -2.18 11.44 -11.71
C CYS A 183 -3.67 11.71 -11.99
N PRO A 184 -4.31 12.66 -11.28
CA PRO A 184 -5.71 13.01 -11.51
C PRO A 184 -5.96 13.71 -12.85
N VAL A 185 -4.90 14.17 -13.54
CA VAL A 185 -5.00 14.76 -14.87
C VAL A 185 -5.22 13.64 -15.89
N THR A 186 -6.38 13.60 -16.54
CA THR A 186 -6.79 12.46 -17.39
C THR A 186 -5.92 12.23 -18.62
N SER A 187 -5.21 13.25 -19.09
CA SER A 187 -4.21 13.12 -20.16
C SER A 187 -2.89 12.49 -19.68
N CYS A 188 -2.70 12.36 -18.36
CA CYS A 188 -1.49 11.88 -17.73
C CYS A 188 -1.66 10.46 -17.19
N ASN A 189 -0.86 9.52 -17.70
CA ASN A 189 -0.85 8.13 -17.24
C ASN A 189 0.25 7.84 -16.21
N GLN A 190 0.82 8.88 -15.59
CA GLN A 190 1.90 8.70 -14.61
C GLN A 190 1.34 8.16 -13.29
N VAL A 191 2.05 7.18 -12.73
CA VAL A 191 1.86 6.71 -11.36
C VAL A 191 2.95 7.36 -10.51
N VAL A 192 2.54 8.12 -9.51
CA VAL A 192 3.42 8.92 -8.67
C VAL A 192 3.23 8.60 -7.20
N ASP A 193 4.30 8.73 -6.42
CA ASP A 193 4.22 8.62 -4.97
C ASP A 193 3.39 9.78 -4.39
N VAL A 194 2.53 9.49 -3.41
CA VAL A 194 1.63 10.49 -2.79
C VAL A 194 2.41 11.68 -2.23
N SER A 195 3.63 11.47 -1.70
CA SER A 195 4.47 12.57 -1.20
C SER A 195 4.97 13.50 -2.32
N GLY A 196 5.07 12.98 -3.55
CA GLY A 196 5.52 13.70 -4.74
C GLY A 196 4.40 14.24 -5.63
N LEU A 197 3.13 13.89 -5.36
CA LEU A 197 2.01 14.20 -6.26
C LEU A 197 1.84 15.70 -6.50
N ARG A 198 1.94 16.55 -5.47
CA ARG A 198 1.87 18.02 -5.63
C ARG A 198 2.92 18.53 -6.62
N LYS A 199 4.19 18.15 -6.43
CA LYS A 199 5.30 18.55 -7.31
C LYS A 199 5.10 18.05 -8.74
N HIS A 200 4.49 16.87 -8.89
CA HIS A 200 4.11 16.37 -10.19
C HIS A 200 3.00 17.22 -10.83
N LEU A 201 1.97 17.62 -10.08
CA LEU A 201 0.90 18.50 -10.57
C LEU A 201 1.43 19.85 -11.05
N GLU A 202 2.47 20.38 -10.40
CA GLU A 202 3.15 21.62 -10.82
C GLU A 202 3.81 21.51 -12.21
N SER A 203 4.07 20.29 -12.72
CA SER A 203 4.60 20.08 -14.07
C SER A 203 3.53 20.17 -15.17
N HIS A 204 2.24 20.13 -14.80
CA HIS A 204 1.14 20.27 -15.74
C HIS A 204 0.85 21.74 -16.06
N ASN A 205 0.35 21.99 -17.27
CA ASN A 205 -0.03 23.34 -17.64
C ASN A 205 -1.40 23.73 -17.04
N ALA A 206 -1.66 25.04 -16.97
CA ALA A 206 -2.88 25.55 -16.35
C ALA A 206 -4.17 25.12 -17.07
N VAL A 207 -4.13 24.79 -18.37
CA VAL A 207 -5.30 24.30 -19.11
C VAL A 207 -5.64 22.88 -18.67
N GLU A 208 -4.64 21.99 -18.59
CA GLU A 208 -4.80 20.60 -18.13
C GLU A 208 -5.36 20.54 -16.71
N LEU A 209 -4.80 21.35 -15.80
CA LEU A 209 -5.25 21.44 -14.41
C LEU A 209 -6.71 21.91 -14.31
N ARG A 210 -7.10 22.94 -15.08
CA ARG A 210 -8.50 23.41 -15.11
C ARG A 210 -9.45 22.37 -15.68
N CYS A 211 -9.09 21.69 -16.76
CA CYS A 211 -9.93 20.64 -17.35
C CYS A 211 -10.17 19.47 -16.39
N CYS A 212 -9.24 19.22 -15.46
CA CYS A 212 -9.32 18.12 -14.50
C CYS A 212 -9.61 18.61 -13.06
N GLN A 213 -10.17 19.81 -12.88
CA GLN A 213 -10.37 20.44 -11.57
C GLN A 213 -11.09 19.54 -10.57
N ASN A 214 -12.17 18.86 -10.97
CA ASN A 214 -12.92 17.99 -10.06
C ASN A 214 -12.09 16.79 -9.60
N SER A 215 -11.37 16.13 -10.51
CA SER A 215 -10.48 15.00 -10.20
C SER A 215 -9.35 15.40 -9.25
N ILE A 216 -8.82 16.62 -9.40
CA ILE A 216 -7.78 17.19 -8.52
C ILE A 216 -8.36 17.47 -7.12
N LEU A 217 -9.57 18.03 -7.06
CA LEU A 217 -10.29 18.26 -5.80
C LEU A 217 -10.62 16.95 -5.07
N ASP A 218 -11.06 15.93 -5.80
CA ASP A 218 -11.35 14.59 -5.26
C ASP A 218 -10.07 13.91 -4.74
N SER A 219 -8.91 14.28 -5.29
CA SER A 219 -7.59 13.86 -4.80
C SER A 219 -7.10 14.65 -3.58
N GLY A 220 -7.87 15.63 -3.09
CA GLY A 220 -7.58 16.41 -1.90
C GLY A 220 -6.73 17.68 -2.13
N TYR A 221 -6.63 18.15 -3.38
CA TYR A 221 -5.85 19.34 -3.73
C TYR A 221 -6.74 20.44 -4.31
N ASP A 222 -6.41 21.70 -4.01
CA ASP A 222 -7.03 22.85 -4.67
C ASP A 222 -6.57 22.95 -6.13
N SER A 223 -7.51 23.07 -7.06
CA SER A 223 -7.20 23.02 -8.50
C SER A 223 -6.41 24.23 -9.02
N ASN A 224 -6.39 25.34 -8.27
CA ASN A 224 -5.73 26.59 -8.70
C ASN A 224 -4.37 26.74 -8.04
N THR A 225 -4.31 26.50 -6.74
CA THR A 225 -3.11 26.71 -5.91
C THR A 225 -2.31 25.42 -5.68
N LEU A 226 -2.90 24.26 -5.97
CA LEU A 226 -2.35 22.93 -5.67
C LEU A 226 -2.06 22.73 -4.17
N ASN A 227 -2.71 23.53 -3.33
CA ASN A 227 -2.65 23.38 -1.89
C ASN A 227 -3.42 22.15 -1.44
N ILE A 228 -2.90 21.48 -0.42
CA ILE A 228 -3.58 20.37 0.23
C ILE A 228 -4.77 20.93 0.98
N ILE A 229 -5.96 20.38 0.73
CA ILE A 229 -7.19 20.77 1.42
C ILE A 229 -7.40 19.80 2.58
N CYS A 230 -7.46 20.32 3.79
CA CYS A 230 -7.77 19.52 4.97
C CYS A 230 -9.17 18.90 4.83
N PRO A 231 -9.32 17.55 4.88
CA PRO A 231 -10.63 16.91 4.71
C PRO A 231 -11.66 17.29 5.77
N VAL A 232 -11.21 17.65 6.97
CA VAL A 232 -12.06 17.92 8.14
C VAL A 232 -12.59 19.36 8.10
N CYS A 233 -11.70 20.36 7.94
CA CYS A 233 -12.06 21.78 8.07
C CYS A 233 -11.85 22.62 6.80
N ARG A 234 -11.39 22.03 5.70
CA ARG A 234 -11.14 22.67 4.40
C ARG A 234 -10.06 23.77 4.38
N HIS A 235 -9.32 23.98 5.47
CA HIS A 235 -8.13 24.84 5.45
C HIS A 235 -7.09 24.31 4.45
N GLN A 236 -6.38 25.24 3.81
CA GLN A 236 -5.44 24.94 2.73
C GLN A 236 -4.00 25.09 3.17
N PHE A 237 -3.14 24.17 2.72
CA PHE A 237 -1.74 24.13 3.11
C PHE A 237 -0.83 23.94 1.89
N MET A 238 0.28 24.68 1.87
CA MET A 238 1.26 24.56 0.81
C MET A 238 2.15 23.32 0.99
N LYS A 239 2.52 23.00 2.23
CA LYS A 239 3.37 21.86 2.54
C LYS A 239 2.57 20.77 3.23
N ARG A 240 2.99 19.54 2.98
CA ARG A 240 2.41 18.36 3.59
C ARG A 240 2.66 18.32 5.10
N ASP A 241 3.85 18.70 5.54
CA ASP A 241 4.20 18.70 6.97
C ASP A 241 3.33 19.70 7.75
N ASP A 242 3.14 20.92 7.23
CA ASP A 242 2.26 21.93 7.84
C ASP A 242 0.81 21.41 7.96
N TRP A 243 0.32 20.69 6.95
CA TRP A 243 -1.00 20.07 6.98
C TRP A 243 -1.07 18.92 8.00
N ILE A 244 -0.04 18.08 8.10
CA ILE A 244 0.04 16.98 9.08
C ILE A 244 0.03 17.56 10.50
N ASP A 245 0.80 18.61 10.75
CA ASP A 245 0.85 19.28 12.04
C ASP A 245 -0.53 19.88 12.39
N HIS A 246 -1.17 20.57 11.45
CA HIS A 246 -2.54 21.07 11.63
C HIS A 246 -3.54 19.94 11.92
N LEU A 247 -3.56 18.88 11.09
CA LEU A 247 -4.46 17.75 11.26
C LEU A 247 -4.30 17.14 12.65
N THR A 248 -3.05 16.94 13.07
CA THR A 248 -2.74 16.29 14.33
C THR A 248 -3.16 17.15 15.51
N ASN A 249 -2.76 18.43 15.54
CA ASN A 249 -2.97 19.31 16.69
C ASN A 249 -4.42 19.77 16.84
N ASP A 250 -5.13 19.97 15.73
CA ASP A 250 -6.46 20.60 15.76
C ASP A 250 -7.59 19.57 15.67
N HIS A 251 -7.35 18.40 15.03
CA HIS A 251 -8.41 17.43 14.73
C HIS A 251 -8.17 16.02 15.30
N LEU A 252 -6.94 15.61 15.58
CA LEU A 252 -6.68 14.26 16.10
C LEU A 252 -6.57 14.21 17.63
N VAL A 253 -6.08 15.28 18.27
CA VAL A 253 -5.75 15.27 19.70
C VAL A 253 -6.59 16.26 20.50
N THR A 254 -6.78 15.97 21.79
CA THR A 254 -7.42 16.85 22.76
C THR A 254 -6.44 17.80 23.43
N ASP A 255 -5.20 17.34 23.64
CA ASP A 255 -4.10 18.13 24.24
C ASP A 255 -2.89 18.11 23.30
N SER A 256 -2.80 19.13 22.45
CA SER A 256 -1.75 19.25 21.44
C SER A 256 -0.37 19.52 22.05
N VAL A 257 -0.31 20.22 23.19
CA VAL A 257 0.96 20.54 23.86
C VAL A 257 1.58 19.28 24.44
N HIS A 258 0.78 18.48 25.14
CA HIS A 258 1.22 17.20 25.68
C HIS A 258 1.61 16.25 24.55
N TYR A 259 0.80 16.15 23.50
CA TYR A 259 1.08 15.29 22.36
C TYR A 259 2.40 15.65 21.65
N GLN A 260 2.68 16.95 21.46
CA GLN A 260 3.93 17.43 20.86
C GLN A 260 5.16 17.13 21.73
N ALA A 261 5.02 17.20 23.06
CA ALA A 261 6.09 16.82 23.98
C ALA A 261 6.46 15.34 23.81
N ILE A 262 5.45 14.45 23.67
CA ILE A 262 5.66 13.02 23.41
C ILE A 262 6.30 12.81 22.04
N CYS A 263 5.80 13.46 20.98
CA CYS A 263 6.42 13.39 19.66
C CYS A 263 7.90 13.76 19.69
N THR A 264 8.25 14.83 20.41
CA THR A 264 9.63 15.31 20.53
C THR A 264 10.50 14.31 21.31
N GLN A 265 9.96 13.77 22.40
CA GLN A 265 10.63 12.75 23.19
C GLN A 265 10.90 11.49 22.37
N LEU A 266 9.92 11.01 21.59
CA LEU A 266 10.08 9.85 20.71
C LEU A 266 11.12 10.12 19.61
N LYS A 267 11.08 11.27 18.96
CA LYS A 267 12.09 11.66 17.95
C LYS A 267 13.52 11.66 18.52
N SER A 268 13.69 12.00 19.80
CA SER A 268 15.00 11.99 20.46
C SER A 268 15.47 10.59 20.89
N ALA A 269 14.54 9.64 21.04
CA ALA A 269 14.80 8.32 21.61
C ALA A 269 14.85 7.20 20.54
N VAL A 270 14.22 7.38 19.38
CA VAL A 270 14.25 6.44 18.24
C VAL A 270 15.54 6.61 17.44
N LEU A 271 16.09 5.51 16.92
CA LEU A 271 17.23 5.56 16.00
C LEU A 271 16.89 6.40 14.75
N ALA A 272 17.81 7.29 14.35
CA ALA A 272 17.59 8.37 13.37
C ALA A 272 17.04 7.96 11.98
N TRP A 273 16.95 6.68 11.65
CA TRP A 273 16.54 6.16 10.34
C TRP A 273 15.05 5.77 10.24
N ARG A 274 14.27 5.82 11.33
CA ARG A 274 12.84 5.47 11.30
C ARG A 274 11.95 6.60 11.83
N THR A 275 10.91 6.94 11.06
CA THR A 275 9.79 7.74 11.56
C THR A 275 8.89 6.83 12.37
N CYS A 276 8.77 7.07 13.67
CA CYS A 276 7.78 6.42 14.53
C CYS A 276 6.67 7.42 14.82
N TYR A 277 5.44 7.06 14.48
CA TYR A 277 4.29 7.83 14.91
C TYR A 277 3.91 7.44 16.34
N PRO A 278 3.39 8.37 17.15
CA PRO A 278 3.04 8.08 18.53
C PRO A 278 2.09 6.90 18.67
N TRP A 279 1.11 6.75 17.77
CA TRP A 279 0.14 5.66 17.80
C TRP A 279 0.65 4.29 17.30
N GLU A 280 1.89 4.20 16.82
CA GLU A 280 2.45 2.92 16.37
C GLU A 280 2.90 2.04 17.53
N LYS A 281 2.82 0.72 17.35
CA LYS A 281 3.45 -0.21 18.28
C LYS A 281 4.96 -0.14 18.14
N TRP A 282 5.64 0.05 19.26
CA TRP A 282 7.10 0.07 19.31
C TRP A 282 7.63 -1.33 19.56
N SER A 283 8.74 -1.68 18.91
CA SER A 283 9.45 -2.93 19.13
C SER A 283 10.69 -2.74 20.00
N VAL A 284 11.23 -3.84 20.53
CA VAL A 284 12.50 -3.83 21.28
C VAL A 284 13.66 -3.29 20.44
N GLU A 285 13.61 -3.48 19.13
CA GLU A 285 14.60 -2.97 18.18
C GLU A 285 14.52 -1.44 18.01
N ASP A 286 13.32 -0.86 18.20
CA ASP A 286 13.11 0.59 18.12
C ASP A 286 13.66 1.33 19.36
N PHE A 287 13.71 0.64 20.52
CA PHE A 287 14.19 1.19 21.79
C PHE A 287 15.09 0.18 22.54
N PRO A 288 16.35 -0.02 22.12
CA PRO A 288 17.23 -1.06 22.65
C PRO A 288 17.59 -0.92 24.14
N HIS A 289 17.26 0.22 24.77
CA HIS A 289 17.74 0.62 26.09
C HIS A 289 16.66 1.14 27.05
N HIS A 290 15.38 1.14 26.67
CA HIS A 290 14.34 1.77 27.46
C HIS A 290 13.09 0.90 27.56
N GLU A 291 13.04 -0.03 28.53
CA GLU A 291 11.82 -0.81 28.85
C GLU A 291 10.68 0.09 29.38
N LEU A 292 11.06 1.23 29.95
CA LEU A 292 10.19 2.22 30.60
C LEU A 292 10.68 3.63 30.26
N VAL A 293 9.82 4.44 29.63
CA VAL A 293 10.09 5.84 29.30
C VAL A 293 9.11 6.73 30.05
N GLN A 294 9.59 7.61 30.92
CA GLN A 294 8.73 8.56 31.62
C GLN A 294 8.34 9.71 30.70
N CYS A 295 7.05 10.05 30.60
CA CYS A 295 6.58 11.19 29.82
C CYS A 295 7.11 12.51 30.39
N ASN A 296 7.78 13.32 29.57
CA ASN A 296 8.35 14.60 30.00
C ASN A 296 7.31 15.68 30.37
N HIS A 297 6.04 15.50 30.01
CA HIS A 297 4.98 16.48 30.25
C HIS A 297 4.17 16.20 31.52
N CYS A 298 3.72 14.95 31.71
CA CYS A 298 2.86 14.57 32.84
C CYS A 298 3.53 13.60 33.83
N SER A 299 4.78 13.19 33.57
CA SER A 299 5.54 12.26 34.41
C SER A 299 4.98 10.84 34.52
N GLU A 300 3.96 10.48 33.75
CA GLU A 300 3.42 9.12 33.65
C GLU A 300 4.40 8.17 32.94
N MET A 301 4.41 6.89 33.35
CA MET A 301 5.33 5.89 32.82
C MET A 301 4.77 5.24 31.55
N MET A 302 5.54 5.24 30.46
CA MET A 302 5.22 4.53 29.22
C MET A 302 6.03 3.24 29.15
N HIS A 303 5.38 2.09 29.13
CA HIS A 303 6.07 0.84 28.80
C HIS A 303 6.13 0.70 27.28
N CYS A 304 7.30 0.34 26.76
CA CYS A 304 7.52 0.20 25.31
C CYS A 304 7.21 -1.22 24.79
N HIS A 305 7.01 -2.20 25.69
CA HIS A 305 6.88 -3.63 25.33
C HIS A 305 5.48 -4.20 25.53
N ASP A 306 4.55 -3.45 26.13
CA ASP A 306 3.19 -3.91 26.37
C ASP A 306 2.16 -3.05 25.60
N ASP A 307 0.89 -3.47 25.57
CA ASP A 307 -0.22 -2.69 25.02
C ASP A 307 -0.50 -1.37 25.84
N SER A 308 0.54 -0.80 26.47
CA SER A 308 0.62 0.41 27.32
C SER A 308 0.87 1.70 26.55
N TYR A 309 0.77 1.66 25.22
CA TYR A 309 0.61 2.86 24.39
C TYR A 309 -0.67 3.66 24.75
N LYS A 310 -1.52 3.10 25.62
CA LYS A 310 -2.71 3.73 26.23
C LYS A 310 -2.50 5.14 26.74
N HIS A 311 -1.33 5.47 27.32
CA HIS A 311 -1.08 6.83 27.82
C HIS A 311 -1.28 7.89 26.73
N HIS A 312 -0.49 7.83 25.66
CA HIS A 312 -0.62 8.79 24.56
C HIS A 312 -1.86 8.53 23.70
N LEU A 313 -2.39 7.29 23.66
CA LEU A 313 -3.67 7.05 22.99
C LEU A 313 -4.81 7.84 23.63
N SER A 314 -4.74 8.06 24.95
CA SER A 314 -5.76 8.81 25.68
C SER A 314 -5.81 10.30 25.28
N LEU A 315 -4.75 10.80 24.63
CA LEU A 315 -4.69 12.15 24.07
C LEU A 315 -5.44 12.29 22.74
N PHE A 316 -5.81 11.18 22.08
CA PHE A 316 -6.60 11.26 20.86
C PHE A 316 -8.07 11.55 21.18
N ARG A 317 -8.69 12.32 20.29
CA ARG A 317 -10.14 12.46 20.24
C ARG A 317 -10.80 11.13 19.91
N ASP A 318 -12.12 11.09 20.08
CA ASP A 318 -12.91 9.92 19.69
C ASP A 318 -12.64 9.58 18.21
N PRO A 319 -12.14 8.37 17.89
CA PRO A 319 -11.89 7.94 16.52
C PRO A 319 -13.12 8.06 15.61
N GLU A 320 -14.33 8.01 16.16
CA GLU A 320 -15.57 8.18 15.38
C GLU A 320 -15.72 9.57 14.76
N GLU A 321 -15.11 10.60 15.35
CA GLU A 321 -15.12 11.97 14.79
C GLU A 321 -14.34 12.05 13.47
N ILE A 322 -13.26 11.27 13.34
CA ILE A 322 -12.36 11.28 12.19
C ILE A 322 -12.70 10.17 11.18
N ARG A 323 -13.44 9.14 11.61
CA ARG A 323 -13.81 7.99 10.78
C ARG A 323 -14.43 8.37 9.42
N PRO A 324 -15.32 9.37 9.29
CA PRO A 324 -15.87 9.79 7.99
C PRO A 324 -14.81 10.29 7.00
N TYR A 325 -13.71 10.87 7.52
CA TYR A 325 -12.65 11.50 6.74
C TYR A 325 -11.45 10.59 6.50
N ARG A 326 -11.39 9.42 7.15
CA ARG A 326 -10.20 8.55 7.20
C ARG A 326 -9.67 8.13 5.82
N ARG A 327 -10.55 7.93 4.83
CA ARG A 327 -10.15 7.58 3.45
C ARG A 327 -9.46 8.76 2.76
N ALA A 328 -9.99 9.97 2.91
CA ALA A 328 -9.38 11.19 2.36
C ALA A 328 -8.06 11.52 3.07
N ILE A 329 -7.98 11.31 4.38
CA ILE A 329 -6.72 11.46 5.12
C ILE A 329 -5.70 10.44 4.64
N LEU A 330 -6.08 9.16 4.52
CA LEU A 330 -5.20 8.10 4.01
C LEU A 330 -4.70 8.38 2.58
N ALA A 331 -5.55 9.00 1.76
CA ALA A 331 -5.21 9.37 0.40
C ALA A 331 -4.08 10.40 0.32
N LEU A 332 -4.03 11.32 1.28
CA LEU A 332 -3.01 12.35 1.41
C LEU A 332 -1.83 11.92 2.30
N TRP A 333 -2.05 10.97 3.22
CA TRP A 333 -1.09 10.48 4.22
C TRP A 333 -1.14 8.94 4.37
N PRO A 334 -0.47 8.18 3.48
CA PRO A 334 -0.43 6.72 3.52
C PRO A 334 0.02 6.13 4.87
N GLU A 335 0.94 6.81 5.55
CA GLU A 335 1.45 6.40 6.85
C GLU A 335 0.39 6.45 7.96
N PHE A 336 -0.65 7.29 7.80
CA PHE A 336 -1.80 7.34 8.72
C PHE A 336 -2.56 6.01 8.80
N GLY A 337 -2.35 5.09 7.86
CA GLY A 337 -2.95 3.75 7.87
C GLY A 337 -2.56 2.87 9.08
N SER A 338 -1.62 3.28 9.93
CA SER A 338 -1.33 2.64 11.22
C SER A 338 -2.16 3.22 12.40
N HIS A 339 -2.95 4.27 12.17
CA HIS A 339 -3.73 4.94 13.21
C HIS A 339 -4.91 4.07 13.73
N PRO A 340 -5.25 4.14 15.03
CA PRO A 340 -6.32 3.34 15.65
C PRO A 340 -7.71 3.47 15.01
N VAL A 341 -7.97 4.54 14.25
CA VAL A 341 -9.22 4.74 13.48
C VAL A 341 -9.46 3.66 12.41
N PHE A 342 -8.45 2.86 12.11
CA PHE A 342 -8.53 1.72 11.18
C PHE A 342 -8.61 0.36 11.90
N ASN A 343 -8.69 0.31 13.23
CA ASN A 343 -8.75 -0.96 13.97
C ASN A 343 -9.94 -1.84 13.58
N ASP A 344 -11.02 -1.25 13.07
CA ASP A 344 -12.18 -1.94 12.52
C ASP A 344 -11.90 -2.68 11.21
N VAL A 345 -10.87 -2.27 10.46
CA VAL A 345 -10.49 -2.90 9.19
C VAL A 345 -9.28 -3.84 9.30
N LEU A 346 -8.59 -3.89 10.45
CA LEU A 346 -7.45 -4.76 10.63
C LEU A 346 -7.89 -6.24 10.73
N PRO A 347 -7.08 -7.19 10.20
CA PRO A 347 -7.36 -8.61 10.40
C PRO A 347 -7.47 -8.92 11.89
N ARG A 348 -8.49 -9.70 12.28
CA ARG A 348 -8.53 -10.28 13.62
C ARG A 348 -7.25 -11.09 13.81
N LYS A 349 -6.52 -10.86 14.92
CA LYS A 349 -5.33 -11.65 15.25
C LYS A 349 -5.71 -13.12 15.10
N GLU A 350 -5.11 -13.83 14.13
CA GLU A 350 -5.32 -15.27 13.96
C GLU A 350 -5.00 -15.89 15.33
N MET A 351 -6.03 -16.35 16.05
CA MET A 351 -5.82 -17.08 17.30
C MET A 351 -4.99 -18.30 16.92
N ARG A 352 -3.70 -18.27 17.28
CA ARG A 352 -2.86 -19.46 17.20
C ARG A 352 -3.49 -20.46 18.15
N HIS A 353 -4.30 -21.38 17.61
CA HIS A 353 -4.58 -22.64 18.25
C HIS A 353 -3.24 -23.37 18.38
N TYR A 354 -2.51 -23.07 19.45
CA TYR A 354 -1.50 -23.96 19.95
C TYR A 354 -2.28 -25.14 20.52
N THR A 355 -2.50 -26.17 19.70
CA THR A 355 -2.82 -27.49 20.22
C THR A 355 -1.64 -27.87 21.11
N ARG A 356 -1.80 -27.66 22.42
CA ARG A 356 -1.00 -28.35 23.44
C ARG A 356 -1.32 -29.82 23.26
N SER A 357 -0.45 -30.52 22.53
CA SER A 357 -0.40 -31.98 22.60
C SER A 357 -0.09 -32.35 24.05
N ALA A 358 -0.93 -33.24 24.56
CA ALA A 358 -0.97 -33.75 25.93
C ALA A 358 0.29 -34.53 26.33
#